data_AF-A0A7V1WW75-F1
#
_entry.id   AF-A0A7V1WW75-F1
#
_cell.length_a   1.000
_cell.length_b   1.000
_cell.length_c   1.000
_cell.angle_alpha   90.00
_cell.angle_beta   90.00
_cell.angle_gamma   90.00
#
_symmetry.space_group_name_H-M   'P 1'
#
loop_
_entity.id
_entity.type
_entity.pdbx_description
1 polymer ?
#
loop_
_entity_poly.entity_id
_entity_poly.type
_entity_poly.pdbx_seq_one_letter_code
_entity_poly.pdbx_strand_id
1 'polypeptide(L)'
;MPKTIKEINEKIKKGDAVVVTADEIIDIVKKKGVKRAAREIDVVTTGTFGPMCSSGAYLNLGHSRPRIKIGGGSAFLNHVPLYTGLAAVDVFIGATAIPDDDPRNRDYPGRFEYGGGHVIEALVAGKDLKLTSTAYGTDCYPRKQIETWINLNDVNEAVLFNPRNAYQNYNVAVNKSDKTIYTYMGMLKPHFGNANYC
;
A
#
# COMPACT_ATOMS: atom_id res chain seq x y z
N MET A 1 -8.26 -24.14 -32.78
CA MET A 1 -7.97 -22.69 -32.80
C MET A 1 -8.15 -22.17 -31.38
N PRO A 2 -7.37 -21.16 -30.95
CA PRO A 2 -7.65 -20.46 -29.69
C PRO A 2 -8.99 -19.72 -29.80
N LYS A 3 -9.73 -19.64 -28.69
CA LYS A 3 -10.97 -18.86 -28.60
C LYS A 3 -10.67 -17.39 -28.83
N THR A 4 -11.58 -16.68 -29.47
CA THR A 4 -11.48 -15.23 -29.64
C THR A 4 -12.13 -14.50 -28.46
N ILE A 5 -11.68 -13.28 -28.19
CA ILE A 5 -12.32 -12.40 -27.18
C ILE A 5 -13.80 -12.15 -27.52
N LYS A 6 -14.14 -12.06 -28.82
CA LYS A 6 -15.52 -11.88 -29.27
C LYS A 6 -16.40 -13.05 -28.89
N GLU A 7 -15.95 -14.29 -29.14
CA GLU A 7 -16.68 -15.51 -28.76
C GLU A 7 -16.88 -15.61 -27.24
N ILE A 8 -15.84 -15.30 -26.45
CA ILE A 8 -15.92 -15.31 -24.98
C ILE A 8 -16.95 -14.28 -24.50
N ASN A 9 -16.93 -13.05 -25.03
CA ASN A 9 -17.90 -12.01 -24.67
C ASN A 9 -19.34 -12.36 -25.04
N GLU A 10 -19.57 -13.05 -26.15
CA GLU A 10 -20.90 -13.54 -26.54
C GLU A 10 -21.43 -14.59 -25.56
N LYS A 11 -20.58 -15.53 -25.12
CA LYS A 11 -20.94 -16.51 -24.09
C LYS A 11 -21.26 -15.85 -22.75
N ILE A 12 -20.46 -14.87 -22.33
CA ILE A 12 -20.71 -14.12 -21.08
C ILE A 12 -22.09 -13.44 -21.14
N LYS A 13 -22.42 -12.78 -22.24
CA LYS A 13 -23.73 -12.12 -22.42
C LYS A 13 -24.91 -13.10 -22.39
N LYS A 14 -24.71 -14.34 -22.85
CA LYS A 14 -25.73 -15.39 -22.84
C LYS A 14 -25.82 -16.15 -21.51
N GLY A 15 -24.84 -15.99 -20.61
CA GLY A 15 -24.74 -16.78 -19.39
C GLY A 15 -24.13 -18.19 -19.60
N ASP A 16 -23.55 -18.46 -20.77
CA ASP A 16 -23.01 -19.77 -21.17
C ASP A 16 -21.50 -19.90 -20.91
N ALA A 17 -20.86 -18.85 -20.38
CA ALA A 17 -19.41 -18.84 -20.17
C ALA A 17 -19.03 -19.77 -19.01
N VAL A 18 -18.07 -20.66 -19.27
CA VAL A 18 -17.44 -21.47 -18.21
C VAL A 18 -16.36 -20.63 -17.53
N VAL A 19 -16.67 -20.17 -16.32
CA VAL A 19 -15.78 -19.36 -15.48
C VAL A 19 -15.27 -20.21 -14.32
N VAL A 20 -13.97 -20.19 -14.08
CA VAL A 20 -13.32 -20.89 -12.95
C VAL A 20 -12.34 -19.96 -12.26
N THR A 21 -12.00 -20.25 -11.01
CA THR A 21 -10.96 -19.55 -10.26
C THR A 21 -9.55 -20.06 -10.59
N ALA A 22 -8.53 -19.29 -10.22
CA ALA A 22 -7.12 -19.66 -10.36
C ALA A 22 -6.73 -20.89 -9.52
N ASP A 23 -7.47 -21.21 -8.45
CA ASP A 23 -7.26 -22.42 -7.68
C ASP A 23 -7.88 -23.64 -8.39
N GLU A 24 -9.10 -23.51 -8.91
CA GLU A 24 -9.81 -24.60 -9.61
C GLU A 24 -9.13 -25.02 -10.92
N ILE A 25 -8.55 -24.07 -11.66
CA ILE A 25 -7.88 -24.36 -12.93
C ILE A 25 -6.71 -25.34 -12.77
N ILE A 26 -6.00 -25.31 -11.63
CA ILE A 26 -4.86 -26.18 -11.35
C ILE A 26 -5.30 -27.65 -11.41
N ASP A 27 -6.39 -28.00 -10.74
CA ASP A 27 -6.89 -29.37 -10.70
C ASP A 27 -7.53 -29.82 -12.02
N ILE A 28 -8.19 -28.90 -12.73
CA ILE A 28 -8.75 -29.19 -14.06
C ILE A 28 -7.63 -29.52 -15.04
N VAL A 29 -6.53 -28.75 -15.03
CA VAL A 29 -5.37 -28.99 -15.88
C VAL A 29 -4.69 -30.31 -15.53
N LYS A 30 -4.53 -30.64 -14.24
CA LYS A 30 -3.99 -31.94 -13.81
C LYS A 30 -4.81 -33.12 -14.33
N LYS A 31 -6.14 -33.02 -14.28
CA LYS A 31 -7.05 -34.11 -14.68
C LYS A 31 -7.24 -34.24 -16.19
N LYS A 32 -7.36 -33.11 -16.90
CA LYS A 32 -7.79 -33.08 -18.31
C LYS A 32 -6.67 -32.70 -19.29
N GLY A 33 -5.57 -32.16 -18.79
CA GLY A 33 -4.48 -31.60 -19.58
C GLY A 33 -4.78 -30.20 -20.13
N VAL A 34 -3.71 -29.42 -20.34
CA VAL A 34 -3.76 -28.00 -20.74
C VAL A 34 -4.62 -27.76 -21.99
N LYS A 35 -4.44 -28.58 -23.05
CA LYS A 35 -5.17 -28.41 -24.32
C LYS A 35 -6.68 -28.62 -24.19
N ARG A 36 -7.14 -29.43 -23.24
CA ARG A 36 -8.56 -29.69 -23.03
C ARG A 36 -9.15 -28.63 -22.09
N ALA A 37 -8.44 -28.30 -21.01
CA ALA A 37 -8.81 -27.22 -20.10
C ALA A 37 -9.01 -25.89 -20.86
N ALA A 38 -8.06 -25.50 -21.73
CA ALA A 38 -8.14 -24.27 -22.52
C ALA A 38 -9.31 -24.27 -23.55
N ARG A 39 -9.80 -25.46 -23.96
CA ARG A 39 -10.97 -25.58 -24.84
C ARG A 39 -12.28 -25.47 -24.07
N GLU A 40 -12.34 -26.00 -22.86
CA GLU A 40 -13.56 -26.03 -22.05
C GLU A 40 -13.78 -24.72 -21.26
N ILE A 41 -12.72 -24.10 -20.73
CA ILE A 41 -12.81 -22.93 -19.84
C ILE A 41 -12.71 -21.64 -20.63
N ASP A 42 -13.67 -20.74 -20.44
CA ASP A 42 -13.75 -19.47 -21.16
C ASP A 42 -13.05 -18.33 -20.41
N VAL A 43 -13.16 -18.29 -19.08
CA VAL A 43 -12.52 -17.27 -18.23
C VAL A 43 -11.92 -17.93 -16.99
N VAL A 44 -10.70 -17.52 -16.64
CA VAL A 44 -10.10 -17.80 -15.33
C VAL A 44 -10.09 -16.51 -14.54
N THR A 45 -10.72 -16.51 -13.37
CA THR A 45 -10.72 -15.38 -12.43
C THR A 45 -9.68 -15.61 -11.35
N THR A 46 -9.07 -14.54 -10.87
CA THR A 46 -8.13 -14.60 -9.76
C THR A 46 -8.32 -13.37 -8.87
N GLY A 47 -8.18 -13.55 -7.57
CA GLY A 47 -8.01 -12.45 -6.64
C GLY A 47 -6.53 -12.20 -6.44
N THR A 48 -6.08 -10.96 -6.63
CA THR A 48 -4.71 -10.57 -6.29
C THR A 48 -4.74 -9.70 -5.04
N PHE A 49 -3.77 -9.91 -4.15
CA PHE A 49 -3.50 -9.01 -3.04
C PHE A 49 -2.19 -8.29 -3.34
N GLY A 50 -2.28 -6.97 -3.51
CA GLY A 50 -1.13 -6.09 -3.73
C GLY A 50 -1.00 -5.09 -2.59
N PRO A 51 0.22 -4.63 -2.28
CA PRO A 51 0.40 -3.53 -1.34
C PRO A 51 -0.27 -2.27 -1.90
N MET A 52 -1.28 -1.76 -1.20
CA MET A 52 -2.01 -0.56 -1.60
C MET A 52 -1.31 0.69 -1.07
N CYS A 53 -0.96 1.62 -1.96
CA CYS A 53 -0.29 2.87 -1.58
C CYS A 53 -1.12 3.77 -0.67
N SER A 54 -2.45 3.59 -0.63
CA SER A 54 -3.35 4.30 0.29
C SER A 54 -3.33 3.74 1.71
N SER A 55 -2.65 2.62 1.97
CA SER A 55 -2.58 2.04 3.32
C SER A 55 -1.84 2.97 4.30
N GLY A 56 -2.20 2.91 5.57
CA GLY A 56 -1.54 3.62 6.65
C GLY A 56 -2.01 3.13 8.01
N ALA A 57 -1.61 3.82 9.07
CA ALA A 57 -2.04 3.53 10.44
C ALA A 57 -2.38 4.81 11.21
N TYR A 58 -3.50 4.80 11.92
CA TYR A 58 -3.82 5.79 12.95
C TYR A 58 -3.27 5.30 14.29
N LEU A 59 -2.58 6.17 15.01
CA LEU A 59 -1.96 5.85 16.30
C LEU A 59 -2.36 6.90 17.34
N ASN A 60 -2.74 6.45 18.54
CA ASN A 60 -2.79 7.28 19.73
C ASN A 60 -1.53 7.02 20.55
N LEU A 61 -0.59 7.95 20.57
CA LEU A 61 0.74 7.75 21.16
C LEU A 61 0.74 7.76 22.70
N GLY A 62 -0.40 8.07 23.33
CA GLY A 62 -0.46 8.32 24.76
C GLY A 62 0.22 9.63 25.17
N HIS A 63 0.02 10.00 26.44
CA HIS A 63 0.56 11.25 26.98
C HIS A 63 1.85 11.01 27.75
N SER A 64 2.88 11.78 27.39
CA SER A 64 4.06 11.95 28.22
C SER A 64 3.75 12.68 29.53
N ARG A 65 4.68 12.62 30.47
CA ARG A 65 4.69 13.47 31.67
C ARG A 65 5.98 14.30 31.70
N PRO A 66 5.93 15.64 31.76
CA PRO A 66 4.76 16.50 31.47
C PRO A 66 4.15 16.24 30.07
N ARG A 67 2.86 16.60 29.90
CA ARG A 67 2.10 16.39 28.65
C ARG A 67 2.60 17.27 27.51
N ILE A 68 2.52 16.75 26.29
CA ILE A 68 2.80 17.43 25.02
C ILE A 68 1.58 17.37 24.11
N LYS A 69 1.37 18.40 23.28
CA LYS A 69 0.30 18.46 22.27
C LYS A 69 0.86 18.25 20.86
N ILE A 70 1.27 17.02 20.57
CA ILE A 70 1.85 16.58 19.28
C ILE A 70 0.96 16.95 18.10
N GLY A 71 -0.37 16.84 18.25
CA GLY A 71 -1.33 17.19 17.20
C GLY A 71 -1.18 18.63 16.67
N GLY A 72 -0.60 19.54 17.45
CA GLY A 72 -0.32 20.91 17.06
C GLY A 72 1.10 21.18 16.55
N GLY A 73 1.89 20.12 16.28
CA GLY A 73 3.31 20.21 15.98
C GLY A 73 3.77 19.25 14.88
N SER A 74 5.04 18.87 14.90
CA SER A 74 5.63 17.86 14.02
C SER A 74 6.02 16.62 14.82
N ALA A 75 5.96 15.44 14.18
CA ALA A 75 6.39 14.19 14.79
C ALA A 75 6.96 13.23 13.75
N PHE A 76 7.85 12.35 14.20
CA PHE A 76 8.51 11.35 13.36
C PHE A 76 8.68 10.04 14.13
N LEU A 77 8.62 8.91 13.42
CA LEU A 77 9.08 7.61 13.88
C LEU A 77 10.26 7.15 13.03
N ASN A 78 11.42 6.92 13.64
CA ASN A 78 12.66 6.62 12.92
C ASN A 78 12.90 7.57 11.74
N HIS A 79 12.73 8.87 11.96
CA HIS A 79 12.87 9.93 10.94
C HIS A 79 11.81 9.94 9.83
N VAL A 80 10.86 8.99 9.82
CA VAL A 80 9.71 9.01 8.91
C VAL A 80 8.63 9.93 9.48
N PRO A 81 8.12 10.90 8.72
CA PRO A 81 7.14 11.86 9.21
C PRO A 81 5.81 11.19 9.57
N LEU A 82 5.24 11.64 10.69
CA LEU A 82 3.87 11.36 11.09
C LEU A 82 3.01 12.57 10.74
N TYR A 83 1.83 12.31 10.18
CA TYR A 83 0.81 13.32 9.94
C TYR A 83 0.12 13.66 11.27
N THR A 84 0.41 14.85 11.79
CA THR A 84 -0.23 15.43 12.97
C THR A 84 -1.52 16.17 12.57
N GLY A 85 -2.07 17.01 13.45
CA GLY A 85 -3.34 17.71 13.22
C GLY A 85 -4.57 16.99 13.79
N LEU A 86 -4.39 15.84 14.43
CA LEU A 86 -5.46 15.08 15.07
C LEU A 86 -5.33 15.20 16.60
N ALA A 87 -6.34 15.81 17.23
CA ALA A 87 -6.46 15.96 18.67
C ALA A 87 -5.14 16.34 19.38
N ALA A 88 -4.75 15.64 20.46
CA ALA A 88 -3.58 16.01 21.26
C ALA A 88 -2.34 15.16 20.94
N VAL A 89 -2.51 13.84 20.81
CA VAL A 89 -1.42 12.86 20.62
C VAL A 89 -1.78 11.81 19.57
N ASP A 90 -2.79 12.12 18.76
CA ASP A 90 -3.25 11.27 17.67
C ASP A 90 -2.50 11.66 16.40
N VAL A 91 -2.04 10.65 15.68
CA VAL A 91 -1.25 10.82 14.46
C VAL A 91 -1.64 9.78 13.43
N PHE A 92 -1.34 10.06 12.17
CA PHE A 92 -1.44 9.09 11.09
C PHE A 92 -0.07 8.87 10.45
N ILE A 93 0.23 7.66 10.03
CA ILE A 93 1.39 7.36 9.18
C ILE A 93 0.92 6.67 7.90
N GLY A 94 1.27 7.24 6.75
CA GLY A 94 0.99 6.63 5.45
C GLY A 94 2.08 5.64 5.08
N ALA A 95 1.72 4.51 4.45
CA ALA A 95 2.68 3.50 4.01
C ALA A 95 3.71 4.06 2.99
N THR A 96 3.35 5.12 2.26
CA THR A 96 4.21 5.81 1.30
C THR A 96 4.99 6.98 1.91
N ALA A 97 4.89 7.23 3.22
CA ALA A 97 5.68 8.27 3.86
C ALA A 97 7.18 7.95 3.70
N ILE A 98 7.98 8.95 3.42
CA ILE A 98 9.43 8.84 3.25
C ILE A 98 10.11 9.83 4.19
N PRO A 99 11.31 9.55 4.69
CA PRO A 99 12.10 10.53 5.43
C PRO A 99 12.28 11.82 4.61
N ASP A 100 12.29 12.96 5.30
CA ASP A 100 12.40 14.26 4.63
C ASP A 100 13.72 14.41 3.86
N ASP A 101 14.79 13.81 4.40
CA ASP A 101 16.15 13.79 3.87
C ASP A 101 16.43 12.67 2.85
N ASP A 102 15.45 11.83 2.53
CA ASP A 102 15.59 10.78 1.51
C ASP A 102 15.97 11.41 0.14
N PRO A 103 16.99 10.88 -0.57
CA PRO A 103 17.44 11.43 -1.86
C PRO A 103 16.40 11.24 -2.98
N ARG A 104 15.35 10.45 -2.74
CA ARG A 104 14.25 10.15 -3.66
C ARG A 104 14.83 9.69 -4.99
N ASN A 105 14.33 10.25 -6.10
CA ASN A 105 14.83 9.97 -7.44
C ASN A 105 15.93 10.95 -7.90
N ARG A 106 16.65 11.62 -7.00
CA ARG A 106 17.77 12.49 -7.39
C ARG A 106 18.87 11.68 -8.09
N ASP A 107 19.23 10.53 -7.51
CA ASP A 107 20.16 9.55 -8.09
C ASP A 107 19.33 8.37 -8.62
N TYR A 108 18.98 8.41 -9.90
CA TYR A 108 17.99 7.51 -10.49
C TYR A 108 18.56 6.11 -10.84
N PRO A 109 17.86 5.01 -10.49
CA PRO A 109 16.60 4.94 -9.74
C PRO A 109 16.81 5.10 -8.23
N GLY A 110 15.88 5.81 -7.58
CA GLY A 110 15.89 5.95 -6.12
C GLY A 110 15.79 4.61 -5.40
N ARG A 111 16.48 4.49 -4.25
CA ARG A 111 16.55 3.23 -3.48
C ARG A 111 15.37 3.00 -2.54
N PHE A 112 14.83 4.08 -1.96
CA PHE A 112 13.69 4.05 -1.04
C PHE A 112 13.87 2.99 0.08
N GLU A 113 15.02 3.03 0.77
CA GLU A 113 15.45 1.97 1.70
C GLU A 113 14.58 1.88 2.96
N TYR A 114 13.94 2.98 3.37
CA TYR A 114 13.10 3.02 4.57
C TYR A 114 11.96 4.04 4.42
N GLY A 115 10.83 3.79 5.08
CA GLY A 115 9.63 4.61 4.93
C GLY A 115 8.47 4.13 5.80
N GLY A 116 7.27 4.66 5.56
CA GLY A 116 6.10 4.44 6.40
C GLY A 116 5.65 2.98 6.44
N GLY A 117 5.71 2.26 5.32
CA GLY A 117 5.43 0.82 5.30
C GLY A 117 6.38 0.02 6.20
N HIS A 118 7.66 0.40 6.23
CA HIS A 118 8.67 -0.21 7.10
C HIS A 118 8.43 0.13 8.57
N VAL A 119 8.01 1.36 8.88
CA VAL A 119 7.63 1.76 10.25
C VAL A 119 6.41 0.97 10.74
N ILE A 120 5.39 0.81 9.88
CA ILE A 120 4.19 0.02 10.22
C ILE A 120 4.56 -1.45 10.44
N GLU A 121 5.39 -2.04 9.57
CA GLU A 121 5.92 -3.41 9.75
C GLU A 121 6.65 -3.54 11.09
N ALA A 122 7.53 -2.59 11.39
CA ALA A 122 8.33 -2.62 12.61
C ALA A 122 7.48 -2.48 13.88
N LEU A 123 6.45 -1.62 13.86
CA LEU A 123 5.46 -1.53 14.95
C LEU A 123 4.75 -2.87 15.16
N VAL A 124 4.22 -3.48 14.09
CA VAL A 124 3.53 -4.78 14.17
C VAL A 124 4.46 -5.89 14.65
N ALA A 125 5.75 -5.83 14.29
CA ALA A 125 6.78 -6.74 14.77
C ALA A 125 7.21 -6.48 16.23
N GLY A 126 6.65 -5.47 16.91
CA GLY A 126 6.98 -5.12 18.29
C GLY A 126 8.36 -4.51 18.48
N LYS A 127 8.97 -3.95 17.42
CA LYS A 127 10.27 -3.28 17.51
C LYS A 127 10.14 -1.92 18.17
N ASP A 128 11.17 -1.53 18.92
CA ASP A 128 11.29 -0.17 19.44
C ASP A 128 11.64 0.81 18.32
N LEU A 129 10.90 1.92 18.25
CA LEU A 129 11.05 2.97 17.27
C LEU A 129 11.27 4.31 17.97
N LYS A 130 12.20 5.10 17.43
CA LYS A 130 12.52 6.42 17.94
C LYS A 130 11.43 7.40 17.56
N LEU A 131 10.64 7.85 18.54
CA LEU A 131 9.70 8.96 18.43
C LEU A 131 10.43 10.28 18.70
N THR A 132 10.40 11.19 17.73
CA THR A 132 10.76 12.60 17.93
C THR A 132 9.55 13.47 17.63
N SER A 133 9.27 14.46 18.48
CA SER A 133 8.21 15.43 18.22
C SER A 133 8.53 16.79 18.82
N THR A 134 8.08 17.83 18.12
CA THR A 134 8.12 19.22 18.57
C THR A 134 6.73 19.83 18.47
N ALA A 135 6.31 20.60 19.46
CA ALA A 135 5.00 21.24 19.52
C ALA A 135 5.05 22.55 20.33
N TYR A 136 4.02 23.36 20.23
CA TYR A 136 3.86 24.52 21.11
C TYR A 136 3.45 24.09 22.52
N GLY A 137 3.82 24.92 23.50
CA GLY A 137 3.47 24.69 24.91
C GLY A 137 2.19 25.44 25.30
N THR A 138 1.42 24.85 26.20
CA THR A 138 0.31 25.50 26.90
C THR A 138 0.37 25.15 28.38
N ASP A 139 -0.47 25.77 29.21
CA ASP A 139 -0.52 25.42 30.64
C ASP A 139 -0.91 23.95 30.88
N CYS A 140 -1.77 23.39 30.03
CA CYS A 140 -2.19 21.98 30.10
C CYS A 140 -1.26 21.01 29.34
N TYR A 141 -0.42 21.51 28.43
CA TYR A 141 0.57 20.76 27.65
C TYR A 141 1.92 21.49 27.67
N PRO A 142 2.63 21.53 28.81
CA PRO A 142 3.80 22.41 28.94
C PRO A 142 5.04 21.90 28.21
N ARG A 143 5.10 20.60 27.87
CA ARG A 143 6.23 20.01 27.13
C ARG A 143 6.17 20.43 25.66
N LYS A 144 7.28 20.97 25.15
CA LYS A 144 7.42 21.43 23.75
C LYS A 144 8.18 20.46 22.85
N GLN A 145 8.97 19.55 23.43
CA GLN A 145 9.76 18.58 22.69
C GLN A 145 9.78 17.25 23.41
N ILE A 146 9.81 16.16 22.64
CA ILE A 146 10.02 14.81 23.14
C ILE A 146 10.88 14.03 22.17
N GLU A 147 11.83 13.28 22.72
CA GLU A 147 12.61 12.27 22.04
C GLU A 147 12.63 11.04 22.94
N THR A 148 12.07 9.93 22.46
CA THR A 148 11.93 8.69 23.23
C THR A 148 11.84 7.50 22.29
N TRP A 149 11.87 6.29 22.85
CA TRP A 149 11.55 5.06 22.15
C TRP A 149 10.13 4.63 22.51
N ILE A 150 9.39 4.12 21.53
CA ILE A 150 8.07 3.51 21.70
C ILE A 150 7.96 2.24 20.85
N ASN A 151 7.12 1.31 21.25
CA ASN A 151 6.65 0.20 20.43
C ASN A 151 5.12 0.08 20.49
N LEU A 152 4.56 -0.98 19.89
CA LEU A 152 3.12 -1.21 19.84
C LEU A 152 2.46 -1.40 21.21
N ASN A 153 3.20 -1.85 22.23
CA ASN A 153 2.67 -2.01 23.58
C ASN A 153 2.64 -0.68 24.38
N ASP A 154 3.37 0.34 23.93
CA ASP A 154 3.42 1.65 24.58
C ASP A 154 2.32 2.60 24.10
N VAL A 155 1.76 2.36 22.91
CA VAL A 155 0.69 3.19 22.35
C VAL A 155 -0.67 2.78 22.91
N ASN A 156 -1.56 3.75 23.10
CA ASN A 156 -2.91 3.46 23.60
C ASN A 156 -3.77 2.76 22.55
N GLU A 157 -3.65 3.19 21.30
CA GLU A 157 -4.42 2.66 20.17
C GLU A 157 -3.56 2.63 18.91
N ALA A 158 -3.73 1.57 18.12
CA ALA A 158 -3.15 1.43 16.80
C ALA A 158 -4.16 0.78 15.87
N VAL A 159 -4.51 1.48 14.78
CA VAL A 159 -5.50 1.02 13.80
C VAL A 159 -4.86 1.04 12.42
N LEU A 160 -4.68 -0.14 11.82
CA LEU A 160 -4.35 -0.23 10.41
C LEU A 160 -5.56 0.23 9.58
N PHE A 161 -5.35 1.22 8.73
CA PHE A 161 -6.42 1.83 7.97
C PHE A 161 -6.04 2.02 6.51
N ASN A 162 -7.03 1.85 5.63
CA ASN A 162 -6.88 2.18 4.24
C ASN A 162 -8.15 2.92 3.77
N PRO A 163 -8.05 4.21 3.39
CA PRO A 163 -9.18 5.00 2.93
C PRO A 163 -9.74 4.53 1.58
N ARG A 164 -9.00 3.71 0.81
CA ARG A 164 -9.39 3.28 -0.54
C ARG A 164 -8.96 1.83 -0.78
N ASN A 165 -9.89 0.90 -0.64
CA ASN A 165 -9.60 -0.55 -0.70
C ASN A 165 -10.42 -1.35 -1.72
N ALA A 166 -11.45 -0.74 -2.32
CA ALA A 166 -12.31 -1.43 -3.27
C ALA A 166 -12.59 -0.54 -4.47
N TYR A 167 -12.28 -1.06 -5.66
CA TYR A 167 -12.55 -0.42 -6.93
C TYR A 167 -13.29 -1.40 -7.82
N GLN A 168 -14.44 -0.99 -8.36
CA GLN A 168 -15.14 -1.78 -9.37
C GLN A 168 -14.42 -1.71 -10.73
N ASN A 169 -13.85 -0.54 -11.05
CA ASN A 169 -13.03 -0.31 -12.23
C ASN A 169 -11.78 0.47 -11.82
N TYR A 170 -10.64 0.13 -12.42
CA TYR A 170 -9.38 0.81 -12.14
C TYR A 170 -8.66 1.17 -13.44
N ASN A 171 -7.86 2.23 -13.38
CA ASN A 171 -7.10 2.68 -14.54
C ASN A 171 -5.96 1.70 -14.82
N VAL A 172 -5.78 1.37 -16.09
CA VAL A 172 -4.68 0.53 -16.56
C VAL A 172 -3.68 1.42 -17.29
N ALA A 173 -2.43 1.41 -16.82
CA ALA A 173 -1.34 2.13 -17.46
C ALA A 173 -0.72 1.25 -18.55
N VAL A 174 -0.62 1.81 -19.75
CA VAL A 174 0.04 1.21 -20.92
C VAL A 174 0.92 2.24 -21.61
N ASN A 175 1.88 1.79 -22.41
CA ASN A 175 2.80 2.68 -23.10
C ASN A 175 2.75 2.49 -24.62
N LYS A 176 2.20 3.47 -25.33
CA LYS A 176 2.11 3.50 -26.80
C LYS A 176 3.43 3.94 -27.47
N SER A 177 4.32 4.59 -26.73
CA SER A 177 5.57 5.13 -27.28
C SER A 177 6.57 4.03 -27.64
N ASP A 178 7.68 4.44 -28.24
CA ASP A 178 8.83 3.63 -28.66
C ASP A 178 9.89 3.42 -27.56
N LYS A 179 9.79 4.17 -26.46
CA LYS A 179 10.74 4.12 -25.34
C LYS A 179 10.11 3.57 -24.07
N THR A 180 10.91 2.88 -23.27
CA THR A 180 10.49 2.36 -21.95
C THR A 180 10.18 3.53 -21.02
N ILE A 181 9.03 3.48 -20.35
CA ILE A 181 8.64 4.45 -19.32
C ILE A 181 8.77 3.78 -17.96
N TYR A 182 9.44 4.46 -17.04
CA TYR A 182 9.55 4.01 -15.66
C TYR A 182 8.59 4.81 -14.80
N THR A 183 7.67 4.13 -14.15
CA THR A 183 6.64 4.73 -13.29
C THR A 183 6.82 4.24 -11.86
N TYR A 184 6.12 4.88 -10.92
CA TYR A 184 6.07 4.39 -9.54
C TYR A 184 5.40 3.00 -9.42
N MET A 185 4.62 2.59 -10.42
CA MET A 185 3.98 1.25 -10.52
C MET A 185 4.86 0.23 -11.25
N GLY A 186 6.12 0.57 -11.54
CA GLY A 186 7.04 -0.24 -12.31
C GLY A 186 7.17 0.19 -13.78
N MET A 187 7.84 -0.67 -14.55
CA MET A 187 8.21 -0.40 -15.94
C MET A 187 7.03 -0.63 -16.90
N LEU A 188 6.83 0.31 -17.83
CA LEU A 188 5.95 0.18 -18.99
C LEU A 188 6.76 0.09 -20.28
N LYS A 189 6.75 -1.09 -20.90
CA LYS A 189 7.46 -1.41 -22.14
C LYS A 189 6.81 -0.69 -23.34
N PRO A 190 7.62 -0.30 -24.35
CA PRO A 190 7.13 0.29 -25.60
C PRO A 190 6.01 -0.52 -26.27
N HIS A 191 5.25 0.14 -27.13
CA HIS A 191 4.28 -0.49 -28.04
C HIS A 191 3.27 -1.45 -27.37
N PHE A 192 2.74 -1.06 -26.21
CA PHE A 192 1.81 -1.86 -25.41
C PHE A 192 2.40 -3.22 -24.95
N GLY A 193 3.72 -3.31 -24.80
CA GLY A 193 4.39 -4.56 -24.42
C GLY A 193 4.01 -5.10 -23.04
N ASN A 194 3.41 -4.28 -22.18
CA ASN A 194 2.71 -4.68 -20.96
C ASN A 194 1.65 -3.65 -20.54
N ALA A 195 0.87 -4.05 -19.55
CA ALA A 195 -0.14 -3.23 -18.89
C ALA A 195 0.04 -3.38 -17.37
N ASN A 196 0.13 -2.26 -16.65
CA ASN A 196 0.22 -2.25 -15.18
C ASN A 196 -1.04 -1.63 -14.59
N TYR A 197 -1.55 -2.23 -13.51
CA TYR A 197 -2.68 -1.77 -12.71
C TYR A 197 -2.41 -2.15 -11.26
N CYS A 198 -2.72 -1.28 -10.30
CA CYS A 198 -2.55 -1.50 -8.86
C CYS A 198 -3.36 -0.47 -8.07
#